data_AF-A0AAT9RT34-F1
#
_entry.id   AF-A0AAT9RT34-F1
#
_cell.length_a   1.000
_cell.length_b   1.000
_cell.length_c   1.000
_cell.angle_alpha   90.00
_cell.angle_beta   90.00
_cell.angle_gamma   90.00
#
_symmetry.space_group_name_H-M   'P 1'
#
loop_
_entity.id
_entity.type
_entity.pdbx_description
1 polymer ?
#
loop_
_entity_poly.entity_id
_entity_poly.type
_entity_poly.pdbx_seq_one_letter_code
_entity_poly.pdbx_strand_id
1 'polypeptide(L)'
;MTAPAVPVPWCVRPTGVAAEFPVVDLPPLETAYWLIKPPILVRGTWSEAKDAAAWLGERLAEYAHRFASGHDRDTTHLARLVDSAVERLNSGADVSLGRYLERPTYLAVALVTCSPNRSLPDLQCPTG
;
A
#
# COMPACT_ATOMS: atom_id res chain seq x y z
N MET A 1 -12.88 40.87 -23.00
CA MET A 1 -13.37 39.47 -22.95
C MET A 1 -12.47 38.73 -21.99
N THR A 2 -12.97 38.48 -20.77
CA THR A 2 -12.18 37.99 -19.64
C THR A 2 -12.76 36.62 -19.27
N ALA A 3 -11.97 35.56 -19.40
CA ALA A 3 -12.38 34.22 -19.00
C ALA A 3 -12.32 34.10 -17.46
N PRO A 4 -13.37 33.65 -16.76
CA PRO A 4 -13.27 33.38 -15.34
C PRO A 4 -12.61 32.01 -15.13
N ALA A 5 -11.41 32.01 -14.55
CA ALA A 5 -10.80 30.82 -13.97
C ALA A 5 -11.43 30.57 -12.58
N VAL A 6 -12.06 29.42 -12.39
CA VAL A 6 -12.57 28.99 -11.08
C VAL A 6 -11.43 28.29 -10.33
N PRO A 7 -11.04 28.72 -9.13
CA PRO A 7 -10.04 28.01 -8.35
C PRO A 7 -10.65 26.73 -7.76
N VAL A 8 -10.11 25.58 -8.13
CA VAL A 8 -10.31 24.32 -7.41
C VAL A 8 -9.51 24.35 -6.10
N PRO A 9 -10.12 24.12 -4.92
CA PRO A 9 -9.36 24.04 -3.68
C PRO A 9 -8.65 22.69 -3.62
N TRP A 10 -7.33 22.74 -3.69
CA TRP A 10 -6.43 21.63 -3.38
C TRP A 10 -6.30 21.47 -1.87
N CYS A 11 -6.31 20.21 -1.40
CA CYS A 11 -5.93 19.73 -0.07
C CYS A 11 -6.59 20.40 1.15
N VAL A 12 -7.78 19.92 1.53
CA VAL A 12 -8.24 20.00 2.92
C VAL A 12 -7.49 18.96 3.75
N ARG A 13 -6.78 19.40 4.79
CA ARG A 13 -6.21 18.53 5.83
C ARG A 13 -7.34 18.24 6.83
N PRO A 14 -7.88 17.02 6.93
CA PRO A 14 -9.00 16.79 7.84
C PRO A 14 -8.47 16.69 9.27
N THR A 15 -8.69 17.73 10.08
CA THR A 15 -8.29 17.80 11.49
C THR A 15 -9.20 16.98 12.44
N GLY A 16 -9.94 15.99 11.91
CA GLY A 16 -10.90 15.19 12.67
C GLY A 16 -10.86 13.68 12.43
N VAL A 17 -9.93 13.16 11.62
CA VAL A 17 -9.93 11.73 11.18
C VAL A 17 -9.22 10.79 12.15
N ALA A 18 -8.59 11.26 13.23
CA ALA A 18 -7.79 10.38 14.09
C ALA A 18 -8.61 9.29 14.80
N ALA A 19 -9.83 9.61 15.27
CA ALA A 19 -10.68 8.65 15.98
C ALA A 19 -11.47 7.71 15.05
N GLU A 20 -11.76 8.16 13.82
CA GLU A 20 -12.50 7.38 12.82
C GLU A 20 -11.57 6.56 11.92
N PHE A 21 -10.28 6.87 11.91
CA PHE A 21 -9.30 6.18 11.08
C PHE A 21 -9.34 4.65 11.22
N PRO A 22 -9.51 4.04 12.40
CA PRO A 22 -9.56 2.59 12.53
C PRO A 22 -10.68 1.94 11.71
N VAL A 23 -11.79 2.64 11.44
CA VAL A 23 -13.00 2.07 10.81
C VAL A 23 -13.20 2.48 9.35
N VAL A 24 -12.46 3.48 8.86
CA VAL A 24 -12.57 3.96 7.49
C VAL A 24 -11.70 3.12 6.54
N ASP A 25 -12.24 2.73 5.39
CA ASP A 25 -11.55 1.98 4.32
C ASP A 25 -10.65 2.89 3.45
N LEU A 26 -9.86 3.74 4.12
CA LEU A 26 -8.84 4.58 3.50
C LEU A 26 -7.46 4.09 3.94
N PRO A 27 -6.49 4.02 3.00
CA PRO A 27 -5.11 3.70 3.35
C PRO A 27 -4.55 4.80 4.28
N PRO A 28 -3.75 4.42 5.30
CA PRO A 28 -3.09 5.37 6.17
C PRO A 28 -2.09 6.25 5.42
N LEU A 29 -1.81 7.42 6.00
CA LEU A 29 -0.72 8.28 5.54
C LEU A 29 0.64 7.60 5.69
N GLU A 30 0.88 6.92 6.82
CA GLU A 30 2.06 6.08 7.01
C GLU A 30 1.65 4.61 7.01
N THR A 31 2.34 3.79 6.21
CA THR A 31 1.96 2.39 6.00
C THR A 31 1.90 1.58 7.31
N ALA A 32 2.76 1.86 8.29
CA ALA A 32 2.79 1.17 9.58
C ALA A 32 1.47 1.30 10.39
N TYR A 33 0.67 2.33 10.17
CA TYR A 33 -0.65 2.46 10.82
C TYR A 33 -1.71 1.45 10.31
N TRP A 34 -1.36 0.58 9.37
CA TRP A 34 -2.17 -0.62 9.14
C TRP A 34 -2.20 -1.56 10.36
N LEU A 35 -1.20 -1.49 11.24
CA LEU A 35 -1.15 -2.32 12.46
C LEU A 35 -2.28 -2.01 13.46
N ILE A 36 -2.82 -0.79 13.46
CA ILE A 36 -3.95 -0.39 14.31
C ILE A 36 -5.32 -0.65 13.67
N LYS A 37 -5.35 -1.09 12.40
CA LYS A 37 -6.59 -1.39 11.70
C LYS A 37 -7.17 -2.72 12.18
N PRO A 38 -8.50 -2.89 12.15
CA PRO A 38 -9.15 -4.14 12.52
C PRO A 38 -8.58 -5.35 11.75
N PRO A 39 -8.35 -6.51 12.42
CA PRO A 39 -7.75 -7.69 11.79
C PRO A 39 -8.56 -8.25 10.62
N ILE A 40 -9.86 -7.98 10.56
CA ILE A 40 -10.76 -8.35 9.45
C ILE A 40 -10.30 -7.77 8.09
N LEU A 41 -9.49 -6.70 8.10
CA LEU A 41 -8.94 -6.09 6.88
C LEU A 41 -7.65 -6.77 6.40
N VAL A 42 -7.02 -7.63 7.22
CA VAL A 42 -5.81 -8.36 6.87
C VAL A 42 -6.16 -9.42 5.82
N ARG A 43 -5.49 -9.36 4.67
CA ARG A 43 -5.71 -10.29 3.54
C ARG A 43 -4.82 -11.54 3.57
N GLY A 44 -3.82 -11.54 4.42
CA GLY A 44 -2.88 -12.64 4.62
C GLY A 44 -1.81 -12.27 5.63
N THR A 45 -1.20 -13.29 6.23
CA THR A 45 -0.03 -13.17 7.10
C THR A 45 1.01 -14.20 6.67
N TRP A 46 2.28 -13.86 6.83
CA TRP A 46 3.40 -14.69 6.40
C TRP A 46 4.53 -14.58 7.42
N SER A 47 5.22 -15.70 7.66
CA SER A 47 6.39 -15.73 8.52
C SER A 47 7.67 -15.31 7.79
N GLU A 48 7.73 -15.53 6.48
CA GLU A 48 8.91 -15.26 5.66
C GLU A 48 8.66 -14.11 4.66
N ALA A 49 9.62 -13.20 4.55
CA ALA A 49 9.54 -12.07 3.61
C ALA A 49 9.34 -12.51 2.16
N LYS A 50 9.94 -13.63 1.75
CA LYS A 50 9.81 -14.20 0.41
C LYS A 50 8.38 -14.64 0.09
N ASP A 51 7.64 -15.15 1.07
CA ASP A 51 6.28 -15.66 0.85
C ASP A 51 5.31 -14.48 0.73
N ALA A 52 5.49 -13.44 1.55
CA ALA A 52 4.76 -12.17 1.42
C ALA A 52 5.06 -11.48 0.07
N ALA A 53 6.33 -11.46 -0.36
CA ALA A 53 6.72 -10.90 -1.65
C ALA A 53 6.20 -11.73 -2.84
N ALA A 54 6.15 -13.06 -2.72
CA ALA A 54 5.53 -13.92 -3.73
C ALA A 54 4.04 -13.60 -3.90
N TRP A 55 3.30 -13.44 -2.79
CA TRP A 55 1.91 -12.99 -2.83
C TRP A 55 1.76 -11.62 -3.48
N LEU A 56 2.68 -10.67 -3.22
CA LEU A 56 2.68 -9.39 -3.92
C LEU A 56 2.89 -9.57 -5.43
N GLY A 57 3.80 -10.45 -5.84
CA GLY A 57 4.04 -10.80 -7.23
C GLY A 57 2.79 -11.37 -7.91
N GLU A 58 2.07 -12.27 -7.24
CA GLU A 58 0.80 -12.82 -7.74
C GLU A 58 -0.26 -11.72 -7.95
N ARG A 59 -0.41 -10.80 -6.97
CA ARG A 59 -1.33 -9.66 -7.09
C ARG A 59 -0.92 -8.75 -8.25
N LEU A 60 0.36 -8.45 -8.42
CA LEU A 60 0.84 -7.64 -9.54
C LEU A 60 0.59 -8.32 -10.88
N ALA A 61 0.83 -9.63 -10.99
CA ALA A 61 0.60 -10.41 -12.20
C ALA A 61 -0.89 -10.49 -12.58
N GLU A 62 -1.77 -10.66 -11.59
CA GLU A 62 -3.23 -10.69 -11.77
C GLU A 62 -3.74 -9.42 -12.46
N TYR A 63 -3.22 -8.25 -12.08
CA TYR A 63 -3.64 -6.95 -12.62
C TYR A 63 -2.73 -6.42 -13.74
N ALA A 64 -1.62 -7.09 -14.07
CA ALA A 64 -0.59 -6.57 -14.98
C ALA A 64 -1.16 -6.07 -16.31
N HIS A 65 -2.03 -6.85 -16.95
CA HIS A 65 -2.66 -6.51 -18.23
C HIS A 65 -3.50 -5.21 -18.18
N ARG A 66 -3.94 -4.78 -17.00
CA ARG A 66 -4.80 -3.60 -16.79
C ARG A 66 -4.04 -2.34 -16.40
N PHE A 67 -2.74 -2.42 -16.08
CA PHE A 67 -1.98 -1.23 -15.70
C PHE A 67 -2.00 -0.18 -16.81
N ALA A 68 -2.17 1.09 -16.48
CA ALA A 68 -2.30 2.17 -17.48
C ALA A 68 -1.02 2.35 -18.32
N SER A 69 0.15 2.17 -17.71
CA SER A 69 1.44 2.47 -18.34
C SER A 69 2.14 1.20 -18.83
N GLY A 70 2.78 1.25 -19.99
CA GLY A 70 3.56 0.12 -20.51
C GLY A 70 4.75 -0.25 -19.60
N HIS A 71 5.33 0.74 -18.91
CA HIS A 71 6.41 0.50 -17.93
C HIS A 71 5.93 -0.33 -16.74
N ASP A 72 4.73 -0.07 -16.23
CA ASP A 72 4.14 -0.83 -15.13
C ASP A 72 3.79 -2.28 -15.55
N ARG A 73 3.59 -2.53 -16.85
CA ARG A 73 3.36 -3.88 -17.40
C ARG A 73 4.65 -4.66 -17.63
N ASP A 74 5.82 -4.02 -17.58
CA ASP A 74 7.09 -4.69 -17.84
C ASP A 74 7.36 -5.74 -16.74
N THR A 75 7.30 -7.01 -17.12
CA THR A 75 7.57 -8.14 -16.23
C THR A 75 8.93 -8.07 -15.53
N THR A 76 9.95 -7.49 -16.18
CA THR A 76 11.27 -7.30 -15.58
C THR A 76 11.24 -6.23 -14.49
N HIS A 77 10.43 -5.18 -14.69
CA HIS A 77 10.21 -4.16 -13.67
C HIS A 77 9.42 -4.73 -12.49
N LEU A 78 8.36 -5.50 -12.75
CA LEU A 78 7.56 -6.16 -11.71
C LEU A 78 8.40 -7.13 -10.88
N ALA A 79 9.26 -7.94 -11.51
CA ALA A 79 10.18 -8.83 -10.80
C ALA A 79 11.12 -8.05 -9.86
N ARG A 80 11.71 -6.94 -10.33
CA ARG A 80 12.55 -6.06 -9.51
C ARG A 80 11.81 -5.46 -8.31
N LEU A 81 10.52 -5.15 -8.45
CA LEU A 81 9.70 -4.68 -7.33
C LEU A 81 9.50 -5.77 -6.27
N VAL A 82 9.29 -7.01 -6.72
CA VAL A 82 9.16 -8.18 -5.82
C VAL A 82 10.47 -8.43 -5.08
N ASP A 83 11.61 -8.43 -5.79
CA ASP A 83 12.93 -8.61 -5.17
C ASP A 83 13.22 -7.51 -4.13
N SER A 84 12.95 -6.25 -4.48
CA SER A 84 13.10 -5.12 -3.55
C SER A 84 12.15 -5.23 -2.34
N ALA A 85 10.96 -5.80 -2.51
CA ALA A 85 10.05 -6.04 -1.40
C ALA A 85 10.64 -7.05 -0.41
N VAL A 86 11.29 -8.12 -0.87
CA VAL A 86 11.97 -9.10 0.00
C VAL A 86 13.02 -8.39 0.87
N GLU A 87 13.89 -7.60 0.26
CA GLU A 87 14.95 -6.87 0.97
C GLU A 87 14.38 -5.91 2.03
N ARG A 88 13.33 -5.16 1.66
CA ARG A 88 12.67 -4.22 2.57
C ARG A 88 12.04 -4.94 3.76
N LEU A 89 11.28 -6.00 3.51
CA LEU A 89 10.60 -6.75 4.57
C LEU A 89 11.61 -7.41 5.52
N ASN A 90 12.71 -7.98 4.99
CA ASN A 90 13.80 -8.52 5.82
C ASN A 90 14.47 -7.45 6.70
N SER A 91 14.48 -6.19 6.26
CA SER A 91 14.99 -5.07 7.06
C SER A 91 13.98 -4.52 8.10
N GLY A 92 12.80 -5.13 8.21
CA GLY A 92 11.70 -4.64 9.04
C GLY A 92 11.01 -3.40 8.48
N ALA A 93 11.17 -3.11 7.19
CA ALA A 93 10.51 -1.99 6.52
C ALA A 93 9.23 -2.45 5.82
N ASP A 94 8.20 -1.62 5.88
CA ASP A 94 6.94 -1.86 5.17
C ASP A 94 7.10 -1.63 3.66
N VAL A 95 6.19 -2.22 2.89
CA VAL A 95 6.04 -2.02 1.44
C VAL A 95 4.67 -1.46 1.18
N SER A 96 4.59 -0.39 0.39
CA SER A 96 3.35 0.18 -0.12
C SER A 96 3.54 0.49 -1.59
N LEU A 97 2.67 -0.07 -2.42
CA LEU A 97 2.67 0.09 -3.86
C LEU A 97 1.29 0.50 -4.33
N GLY A 98 1.27 1.41 -5.29
CA GLY A 98 0.03 1.77 -5.95
C GLY A 98 0.23 2.00 -7.44
N ARG A 99 -0.76 1.59 -8.23
CA ARG A 99 -0.74 1.64 -9.70
C ARG A 99 -2.13 1.98 -10.22
N TYR A 100 -2.18 2.87 -11.21
CA TYR A 100 -3.40 3.08 -11.97
C TYR A 100 -3.62 1.90 -12.91
N LEU A 101 -4.82 1.31 -12.85
CA LEU A 101 -5.29 0.35 -13.83
C LEU A 101 -5.91 1.13 -15.02
N GLU A 102 -7.13 0.81 -15.40
CA GLU A 102 -7.95 1.62 -16.29
C GLU A 102 -8.63 2.74 -15.49
N ARG A 103 -8.38 4.00 -15.84
CA ARG A 103 -8.93 5.16 -15.12
C ARG A 103 -10.46 5.04 -15.02
N PRO A 104 -11.06 5.29 -13.83
CA PRO A 104 -10.45 5.86 -12.62
C PRO A 104 -9.88 4.83 -11.62
N THR A 105 -9.78 3.56 -11.99
CA THR A 105 -9.44 2.46 -11.07
C THR A 105 -7.97 2.50 -10.63
N TYR A 106 -7.75 2.29 -9.32
CA TYR A 106 -6.43 2.27 -8.70
C TYR A 106 -6.25 0.99 -7.89
N LEU A 107 -5.12 0.31 -8.09
CA LEU A 107 -4.67 -0.78 -7.25
C LEU A 107 -3.75 -0.21 -6.18
N ALA A 108 -4.05 -0.47 -4.91
CA ALA A 108 -3.18 -0.22 -3.78
C ALA A 108 -2.91 -1.53 -3.04
N VAL A 109 -1.65 -1.86 -2.81
CA VAL A 109 -1.22 -3.05 -2.08
C VAL A 109 -0.18 -2.64 -1.06
N ALA A 110 -0.36 -3.09 0.19
CA ALA A 110 0.58 -2.85 1.28
C ALA A 110 0.94 -4.17 1.96
N LEU A 111 2.21 -4.33 2.31
CA LEU A 111 2.74 -5.37 3.20
C LEU A 111 3.38 -4.66 4.39
N VAL A 112 2.92 -5.00 5.59
CA VAL A 112 3.30 -4.32 6.82
C VAL A 112 4.00 -5.34 7.72
N THR A 113 5.20 -4.99 8.16
CA THR A 113 5.98 -5.82 9.06
C THR A 113 5.44 -5.68 10.49
N CYS A 114 5.38 -6.76 11.25
CA CYS A 114 4.90 -6.71 12.65
C CYS A 114 6.06 -6.69 13.65
N SER A 115 7.05 -7.59 13.49
CA SER A 115 8.21 -7.64 14.38
C SER A 115 9.42 -8.21 13.63
N PRO A 116 10.49 -7.43 13.43
CA PRO A 116 10.60 -6.00 13.72
C PRO A 116 9.78 -5.15 12.73
N ASN A 117 9.01 -4.17 13.22
CA ASN A 117 8.58 -3.03 12.40
C ASN A 117 9.50 -1.84 12.69
N ARG A 118 10.25 -1.38 11.69
CA ARG A 118 11.23 -0.29 11.84
C ARG A 118 10.58 1.09 11.96
N SER A 119 9.37 1.26 11.42
CA SER A 119 8.66 2.54 11.42
C SER A 119 7.92 2.78 12.74
N LEU A 120 7.22 1.78 13.27
CA LEU A 120 6.47 1.84 14.53
C LEU A 120 6.73 0.55 15.36
N PRO A 121 7.90 0.42 16.00
CA PRO A 121 8.31 -0.80 16.70
C PRO A 121 7.45 -1.13 17.93
N ASP A 122 6.74 -0.15 18.49
CA ASP A 122 5.92 -0.32 19.70
C ASP A 122 4.50 -0.84 19.39
N LEU A 123 4.11 -0.93 18.11
CA LEU A 123 2.79 -1.43 17.73
C LEU A 123 2.78 -2.96 17.64
N GLN A 124 1.70 -3.56 18.15
CA GLN A 124 1.50 -5.00 18.12
C GLN A 124 0.96 -5.47 16.77
N CYS A 125 1.21 -6.73 16.44
CA CYS A 125 0.63 -7.35 15.25
C CYS A 125 -0.89 -7.49 15.43
N PRO A 126 -1.72 -7.09 14.45
CA PRO A 126 -3.17 -7.15 14.59
C PRO A 126 -3.72 -8.57 14.70
N THR A 127 -2.99 -9.58 14.21
CA THR A 127 -3.43 -10.98 14.23
C THR A 127 -2.97 -11.79 15.45
N GLY A 128 -2.27 -11.15 16.40
CA GLY A 128 -1.63 -11.81 17.54
C GLY A 128 -0.24 -12.33 17.23
#